data_AF-A0A0G0SGH7-F1
#
_entry.id   AF-A0A0G0SGH7-F1
#
_cell.length_a   1.000
_cell.length_b   1.000
_cell.length_c   1.000
_cell.angle_alpha   90.00
_cell.angle_beta   90.00
_cell.angle_gamma   90.00
#
_symmetry.space_group_name_H-M   'P 1'
#
loop_
_entity.id
_entity.type
_entity.pdbx_description
1 polymer ?
#
loop_
_entity_poly.entity_id
_entity_poly.type
_entity_poly.pdbx_seq_one_letter_code
_entity_poly.pdbx_strand_id
1 'polypeptide(L)'
;MKDKTNKIDITAEILKKIETENIRMRPLWKFKAEKIALESGMVAIALVGIFTFSLLMYYWKINELNHYFGFGLRGMGEILENFPYELFAASVLLLLFLVYLIKKMDWGYKKPWQAWVGASLVIMFVSSGGLLSVKAHEQLEQSRVANDYPVINKYYQKRLRVLLKMMS
;
A
#
# COMPACT_ATOMS: atom_id res chain seq x y z
N MET A 1 -46.07 29.17 -47.47
CA MET A 1 -45.41 29.41 -46.16
C MET A 1 -44.53 28.22 -45.86
N LYS A 2 -43.20 28.39 -45.82
CA LYS A 2 -42.22 27.29 -45.66
C LYS A 2 -41.44 27.54 -44.37
N ASP A 3 -41.69 26.70 -43.38
CA ASP A 3 -41.13 26.73 -42.04
C ASP A 3 -39.60 26.56 -42.10
N LYS A 4 -38.86 27.61 -41.69
CA LYS A 4 -37.40 27.61 -41.61
C LYS A 4 -37.01 27.08 -40.23
N THR A 5 -36.78 25.78 -40.17
CA THR A 5 -36.16 25.13 -39.02
C THR A 5 -34.78 25.74 -38.77
N ASN A 6 -34.72 26.56 -37.73
CA ASN A 6 -33.51 27.13 -37.15
C ASN A 6 -32.69 25.99 -36.52
N LYS A 7 -31.94 25.24 -37.35
CA LYS A 7 -30.81 24.44 -36.88
C LYS A 7 -29.71 25.43 -36.54
N ILE A 8 -29.59 25.75 -35.24
CA ILE A 8 -28.40 26.36 -34.69
C ILE A 8 -27.23 25.48 -35.17
N ASP A 9 -26.39 26.02 -36.03
CA ASP A 9 -25.23 25.31 -36.56
C ASP A 9 -24.16 25.31 -35.48
N ILE A 10 -24.31 24.38 -34.52
CA ILE A 10 -23.41 24.17 -33.39
C ILE A 10 -21.97 24.02 -33.89
N THR A 11 -21.81 23.43 -35.08
CA THR A 11 -20.54 23.30 -35.80
C THR A 11 -19.89 24.66 -36.05
N ALA A 12 -20.66 25.62 -36.56
CA ALA A 12 -20.17 26.96 -36.86
C ALA A 12 -19.85 27.78 -35.60
N GLU A 13 -20.61 27.58 -34.51
CA GLU A 13 -20.31 28.22 -33.22
C GLU A 13 -19.04 27.64 -32.57
N ILE A 14 -18.85 26.32 -32.66
CA ILE A 14 -17.64 25.64 -32.19
C ILE A 14 -16.43 26.08 -33.02
N LEU A 15 -16.57 26.15 -34.35
CA LEU A 15 -15.47 26.57 -35.23
C LEU A 15 -15.05 28.03 -34.94
N LYS A 16 -16.02 28.93 -34.75
CA LYS A 16 -15.75 30.31 -34.34
C LYS A 16 -15.09 30.39 -32.97
N LYS A 17 -15.54 29.60 -31.99
CA LYS A 17 -14.89 29.53 -30.67
C LYS A 17 -13.45 29.00 -30.78
N ILE A 18 -13.19 28.01 -31.64
CA ILE A 18 -11.83 27.49 -31.88
C ILE A 18 -10.93 28.52 -32.58
N GLU A 19 -11.47 29.32 -33.50
CA GLU A 19 -10.72 30.38 -34.20
C GLU A 19 -10.45 31.61 -33.33
N THR A 20 -11.39 32.00 -32.46
CA THR A 20 -11.29 33.20 -31.61
C THR A 20 -10.66 32.94 -30.24
N GLU A 21 -10.82 31.73 -29.72
CA GLU A 21 -10.16 31.31 -28.49
C GLU A 21 -8.76 30.85 -28.87
N ASN A 22 -7.77 31.69 -28.57
CA ASN A 22 -6.35 31.41 -28.76
C ASN A 22 -5.99 30.14 -27.97
N ILE A 23 -6.17 28.95 -28.57
CA ILE A 23 -5.82 27.66 -28.00
C ILE A 23 -4.31 27.64 -27.88
N ARG A 24 -3.78 28.25 -26.81
CA ARG A 24 -2.42 28.00 -26.37
C ARG A 24 -2.37 26.50 -26.05
N MET A 25 -1.86 25.72 -27.01
CA MET A 25 -1.61 24.30 -26.82
C MET A 25 -0.83 24.15 -25.52
N ARG A 26 -1.49 23.64 -24.49
CA ARG A 26 -0.81 23.38 -23.22
C ARG A 26 0.26 22.34 -23.51
N PRO A 27 1.51 22.55 -23.08
CA PRO A 27 2.62 21.67 -23.46
C PRO A 27 2.34 20.24 -22.99
N LEU A 28 2.40 19.29 -23.92
CA LEU A 28 2.13 17.86 -23.71
C LEU A 28 2.95 17.26 -22.55
N TRP A 29 4.12 17.83 -22.26
CA TRP A 29 5.00 17.39 -21.18
C TRP A 29 4.41 17.66 -19.79
N LYS A 30 3.63 18.73 -19.60
CA LYS A 30 2.97 18.98 -18.31
C LYS A 30 1.94 17.91 -17.98
N PHE A 31 1.18 17.46 -18.99
CA PHE A 31 0.22 16.37 -18.82
C PHE A 31 0.89 15.01 -18.57
N LYS A 32 1.97 14.70 -19.30
CA LYS A 32 2.74 13.48 -19.05
C LYS A 32 3.39 13.49 -17.67
N ALA A 33 3.99 14.61 -17.26
CA ALA A 33 4.61 14.77 -15.95
C ALA A 33 3.57 14.66 -14.82
N GLU A 34 2.40 15.28 -14.97
CA GLU A 34 1.32 15.15 -13.97
C GLU A 34 0.88 13.70 -13.82
N LYS A 35 0.66 12.98 -14.93
CA LYS A 35 0.27 11.57 -14.89
C LYS A 35 1.32 10.70 -14.22
N ILE A 36 2.60 10.85 -14.59
CA ILE A 36 3.72 10.11 -14.00
C ILE A 36 3.87 10.44 -12.52
N ALA A 37 3.78 11.71 -12.13
CA ALA A 37 3.86 12.14 -10.74
C ALA A 37 2.73 11.54 -9.90
N LEU A 38 1.52 11.44 -10.45
CA LEU A 38 0.36 10.87 -9.76
C LEU A 38 0.53 9.36 -9.58
N GLU A 39 0.95 8.63 -10.62
CA GLU A 39 1.19 7.19 -10.58
C GLU A 39 2.36 6.83 -9.63
N SER A 40 3.51 7.49 -9.79
CA SER A 40 4.68 7.28 -8.93
C SER A 40 4.43 7.71 -7.49
N GLY A 41 3.73 8.83 -7.29
CA GLY A 41 3.33 9.31 -5.96
C GLY A 41 2.44 8.30 -5.24
N MET A 42 1.48 7.71 -5.95
CA MET A 42 0.63 6.64 -5.41
C MET A 42 1.45 5.44 -4.93
N VAL A 43 2.39 4.96 -5.75
CA VAL A 43 3.28 3.84 -5.39
C VAL A 43 4.14 4.20 -4.17
N ALA A 44 4.72 5.40 -4.15
CA ALA A 44 5.52 5.87 -3.03
C ALA A 44 4.71 5.93 -1.72
N ILE A 45 3.51 6.50 -1.75
CA ILE A 45 2.62 6.57 -0.58
C ILE A 45 2.21 5.18 -0.13
N ALA A 46 1.92 4.26 -1.05
CA ALA A 46 1.61 2.88 -0.71
C ALA A 46 2.79 2.19 0.01
N LEU A 47 4.01 2.36 -0.48
CA LEU A 47 5.21 1.80 0.15
C LEU A 47 5.46 2.39 1.54
N VAL A 48 5.39 3.72 1.68
CA VAL A 48 5.54 4.40 2.98
C VAL A 48 4.44 3.98 3.95
N GLY A 49 3.20 3.83 3.45
CA GLY A 49 2.07 3.34 4.23
C GLY A 49 2.27 1.91 4.72
N ILE A 50 2.69 0.99 3.85
CA ILE A 50 3.02 -0.40 4.21
C ILE A 50 4.14 -0.43 5.25
N PHE A 51 5.20 0.35 5.05
CA PHE A 51 6.33 0.42 5.98
C PHE A 51 5.90 0.96 7.36
N THR A 52 5.14 2.06 7.39
CA THR A 52 4.64 2.65 8.64
C THR A 52 3.70 1.70 9.37
N PHE A 53 2.81 1.02 8.64
CA PHE A 53 1.93 0.00 9.21
C PHE A 53 2.72 -1.21 9.71
N SER A 54 3.80 -1.59 9.03
CA SER A 54 4.68 -2.66 9.49
C SER A 54 5.41 -2.30 10.79
N LEU A 55 5.84 -1.05 10.95
CA LEU A 55 6.37 -0.54 12.21
C LEU A 55 5.33 -0.58 13.33
N LEU A 56 4.09 -0.21 13.04
CA LEU A 56 2.98 -0.32 13.99
C LEU A 56 2.80 -1.77 14.49
N MET A 57 2.79 -2.74 13.57
CA MET A 57 2.67 -4.17 13.90
C MET A 57 3.91 -4.71 14.64
N TYR A 58 5.10 -4.19 14.30
CA TYR A 58 6.34 -4.54 15.00
C TYR A 58 6.36 -4.00 16.43
N TYR A 59 5.93 -2.76 16.64
CA TYR A 59 5.76 -2.17 17.97
C TYR A 59 4.73 -2.97 18.77
N TRP A 60 3.62 -3.36 18.13
CA TRP A 60 2.60 -4.22 18.75
C TRP A 60 3.21 -5.53 19.26
N LYS A 61 4.09 -6.14 18.46
CA LYS A 61 4.76 -7.40 18.79
C LYS A 61 5.78 -7.25 19.92
N ILE A 62 6.62 -6.22 19.91
CA ILE A 62 7.68 -6.04 20.92
C ILE A 62 7.10 -5.78 22.31
N ASN A 63 6.06 -4.95 22.41
CA ASN A 63 5.46 -4.60 23.70
C ASN A 63 4.53 -5.69 24.22
N GLU A 64 4.52 -6.87 23.59
CA GLU A 64 3.69 -8.02 23.95
C GLU A 64 2.22 -7.63 24.22
N LEU A 65 1.69 -6.67 23.45
CA LEU A 65 0.34 -6.13 23.63
C LEU A 65 -0.73 -7.23 23.56
N ASN A 66 -0.41 -8.34 22.88
CA ASN A 66 -1.24 -9.55 22.84
C ASN A 66 -1.45 -10.20 24.21
N HIS A 67 -0.48 -10.11 25.11
CA HIS A 67 -0.53 -10.71 26.45
C HIS A 67 -1.58 -10.03 27.33
N TYR A 68 -1.76 -8.72 27.15
CA TYR A 68 -2.70 -7.91 27.93
C TYR A 68 -4.18 -8.19 27.61
N PHE A 69 -4.50 -8.79 26.45
CA PHE A 69 -5.90 -9.17 26.15
C PHE A 69 -6.48 -10.21 27.14
N GLY A 70 -5.63 -11.01 27.80
CA GLY A 70 -6.05 -12.00 28.79
C GLY A 70 -6.45 -11.43 30.15
N PHE A 71 -6.13 -10.16 30.44
CA PHE A 71 -6.29 -9.55 31.77
C PHE A 71 -7.57 -8.71 31.91
N GLY A 72 -8.51 -8.83 30.97
CA GLY A 72 -9.80 -8.13 31.00
C GLY A 72 -9.65 -6.60 30.93
N LEU A 73 -10.52 -5.86 31.65
CA LEU A 73 -10.57 -4.39 31.62
C LEU A 73 -9.24 -3.72 32.03
N ARG A 74 -8.47 -4.36 32.92
CA ARG A 74 -7.18 -3.82 33.38
C ARG A 74 -6.11 -3.93 32.30
N GLY A 75 -6.12 -5.04 31.56
CA GLY A 75 -5.26 -5.21 30.38
C GLY A 75 -5.62 -4.29 29.21
N MET A 76 -6.92 -3.96 29.04
CA MET A 76 -7.32 -2.97 28.02
C MET A 76 -6.75 -1.57 28.32
N GLY A 77 -6.69 -1.17 29.59
CA GLY A 77 -6.07 0.10 29.99
C GLY A 77 -4.59 0.19 29.58
N GLU A 78 -3.83 -0.85 29.90
CA GLU A 78 -2.40 -0.97 29.53
C GLU A 78 -2.19 -0.96 28.00
N ILE A 79 -3.09 -1.59 27.24
CA ILE A 79 -3.03 -1.58 25.78
C ILE A 79 -3.22 -0.17 25.24
N LEU A 80 -4.22 0.56 25.74
CA LEU A 80 -4.50 1.91 25.29
C LEU A 80 -3.34 2.85 25.66
N GLU A 81 -2.88 2.81 26.91
CA GLU A 81 -1.82 3.70 27.38
C GLU A 81 -0.50 3.52 26.62
N ASN A 82 -0.14 2.28 26.30
CA ASN A 82 1.08 1.98 25.55
C ASN A 82 0.88 1.95 24.03
N PHE A 83 -0.32 2.24 23.53
CA PHE A 83 -0.58 2.20 22.09
C PHE A 83 0.18 3.31 21.37
N PRO A 84 0.90 3.02 20.28
CA PRO A 84 1.65 4.03 19.54
C PRO A 84 0.69 4.85 18.66
N TYR A 85 0.00 5.80 19.28
CA TYR A 85 -1.02 6.65 18.64
C TYR A 85 -0.46 7.43 17.45
N GLU A 86 0.81 7.83 17.48
CA GLU A 86 1.45 8.57 16.40
C GLU A 86 1.59 7.70 15.14
N LEU A 87 2.06 6.45 15.31
CA LEU A 87 2.21 5.50 14.20
C LEU A 87 0.85 5.12 13.63
N PHE A 88 -0.16 4.95 14.48
CA PHE A 88 -1.52 4.67 14.04
C PHE A 88 -2.11 5.85 13.26
N ALA A 89 -2.01 7.07 13.79
CA ALA A 89 -2.50 8.27 13.12
C ALA A 89 -1.79 8.50 11.78
N ALA A 90 -0.47 8.34 11.72
CA ALA A 90 0.31 8.43 10.49
C ALA A 90 -0.14 7.39 9.44
N SER A 91 -0.39 6.15 9.87
CA SER A 91 -0.87 5.08 8.99
C SER A 91 -2.25 5.40 8.41
N VAL A 92 -3.17 5.90 9.25
CA VAL A 92 -4.51 6.31 8.82
C VAL A 92 -4.44 7.48 7.84
N LEU A 93 -3.61 8.49 8.12
CA LEU A 93 -3.43 9.63 7.22
C LEU A 93 -2.88 9.22 5.86
N LEU A 94 -1.86 8.35 5.83
CA LEU A 94 -1.30 7.82 4.59
C LEU A 94 -2.34 7.02 3.80
N LEU A 95 -3.18 6.23 4.47
CA LEU A 95 -4.25 5.48 3.84
C LEU A 95 -5.31 6.41 3.23
N LEU A 96 -5.74 7.44 3.96
CA LEU A 96 -6.68 8.43 3.44
C LEU A 96 -6.11 9.17 2.23
N PHE A 97 -4.83 9.52 2.29
CA PHE A 97 -4.14 10.19 1.18
C PHE A 97 -4.02 9.26 -0.03
N LEU A 98 -3.71 7.97 0.18
CA LEU A 98 -3.67 6.97 -0.89
C LEU A 98 -5.03 6.83 -1.58
N VAL A 99 -6.11 6.72 -0.79
CA VAL A 99 -7.49 6.64 -1.32
C VAL A 99 -7.87 7.92 -2.06
N TYR A 100 -7.43 9.08 -1.57
CA TYR A 100 -7.62 10.36 -2.26
C TYR A 100 -6.92 10.38 -3.63
N LEU A 101 -5.67 9.90 -3.72
CA LEU A 101 -4.95 9.79 -5.00
C LEU A 101 -5.64 8.81 -5.95
N ILE A 102 -6.07 7.64 -5.46
CA ILE A 102 -6.79 6.64 -6.27
C ILE A 102 -8.06 7.23 -6.85
N LYS A 103 -8.80 8.05 -6.10
CA LYS A 103 -10.00 8.74 -6.60
C LYS A 103 -9.70 9.76 -7.71
N LYS A 104 -8.51 10.37 -7.71
CA LYS A 104 -8.08 11.30 -8.76
C LYS A 104 -7.69 10.57 -10.07
N MET A 105 -7.42 9.26 -10.00
CA MET A 105 -7.15 8.45 -11.18
C MET A 105 -8.44 7.99 -11.88
N ASP A 106 -8.42 7.95 -13.21
CA ASP A 106 -9.56 7.52 -14.05
C ASP A 106 -10.10 6.12 -13.67
N TRP A 107 -9.25 5.24 -13.11
CA TRP A 107 -9.62 3.90 -12.66
C TRP A 107 -10.44 3.87 -11.36
N GLY A 108 -10.32 4.90 -10.52
CA GLY A 108 -10.96 4.95 -9.21
C GLY A 108 -12.45 5.34 -9.26
N TYR A 109 -12.88 6.02 -10.33
CA TYR A 109 -14.16 6.73 -10.38
C TYR A 109 -15.41 5.82 -10.40
N LYS A 110 -15.27 4.57 -10.86
CA LYS A 110 -16.43 3.66 -11.06
C LYS A 110 -16.70 2.69 -9.91
N LYS A 111 -15.84 2.65 -8.88
CA LYS A 111 -15.98 1.70 -7.76
C LYS A 111 -16.32 2.40 -6.45
N PRO A 112 -17.09 1.74 -5.55
CA PRO A 112 -17.36 2.29 -4.23
C PRO A 112 -16.03 2.50 -3.49
N TRP A 113 -15.86 3.68 -2.88
CA TRP A 113 -14.63 4.06 -2.18
C TRP A 113 -14.24 3.07 -1.07
N GLN A 114 -15.22 2.36 -0.51
CA GLN A 114 -15.04 1.31 0.50
C GLN A 114 -14.21 0.13 -0.04
N ALA A 115 -14.36 -0.22 -1.31
CA ALA A 115 -13.60 -1.31 -1.92
C ALA A 115 -12.10 -0.99 -1.98
N TRP A 116 -11.76 0.27 -2.26
CA TRP A 116 -10.36 0.72 -2.28
C TRP A 116 -9.74 0.76 -0.90
N VAL A 117 -10.47 1.29 0.10
CA VAL A 117 -10.04 1.26 1.50
C VAL A 117 -9.79 -0.18 1.96
N GLY A 118 -10.74 -1.08 1.71
CA GLY A 118 -10.62 -2.49 2.08
C GLY A 118 -9.44 -3.17 1.40
N ALA A 119 -9.26 -2.96 0.09
CA ALA A 119 -8.12 -3.51 -0.64
C ALA A 119 -6.77 -3.01 -0.10
N SER A 120 -6.65 -1.70 0.16
CA SER A 120 -5.44 -1.11 0.76
C SER A 120 -5.14 -1.69 2.13
N LEU A 121 -6.15 -1.89 2.99
CA LEU A 121 -5.97 -2.51 4.31
C LEU A 121 -5.49 -3.96 4.20
N VAL A 122 -6.10 -4.76 3.31
CA VAL A 122 -5.69 -6.15 3.09
C VAL A 122 -4.25 -6.22 2.61
N ILE A 123 -3.86 -5.36 1.65
CA ILE A 123 -2.49 -5.29 1.16
C ILE A 123 -1.52 -4.93 2.29
N MET A 124 -1.82 -3.89 3.07
CA MET A 124 -0.99 -3.48 4.21
C MET A 124 -0.83 -4.62 5.23
N PHE A 125 -1.92 -5.33 5.53
CA PHE A 125 -1.91 -6.42 6.50
C PHE A 125 -1.09 -7.62 6.02
N VAL A 126 -1.30 -8.06 4.78
CA VAL A 126 -0.56 -9.19 4.17
C VAL A 126 0.92 -8.85 4.01
N SER A 127 1.25 -7.66 3.50
CA SER A 127 2.63 -7.22 3.34
C SER A 127 3.36 -7.08 4.68
N SER A 128 2.70 -6.52 5.69
CA SER A 128 3.26 -6.41 7.04
C SER A 128 3.46 -7.79 7.69
N GLY A 129 2.49 -8.69 7.57
CA GLY A 129 2.60 -10.07 8.07
C GLY A 129 3.75 -10.83 7.40
N GLY A 130 3.94 -10.65 6.10
CA GLY A 130 5.09 -11.19 5.35
C GLY A 130 6.43 -10.63 5.83
N LEU A 131 6.53 -9.34 6.10
CA LEU A 131 7.77 -8.73 6.62
C LEU A 131 8.16 -9.24 8.00
N LEU A 132 7.17 -9.45 8.88
CA LEU A 132 7.41 -9.97 10.23
C LEU A 132 7.80 -11.47 10.22
N SER A 133 7.33 -12.25 9.26
CA SER A 133 7.68 -13.68 9.14
C SER A 133 9.09 -13.90 8.59
N VAL A 134 9.54 -13.07 7.64
CA VAL A 134 10.93 -13.13 7.11
C VAL A 134 11.95 -12.88 8.21
N LYS A 135 11.78 -11.82 9.02
CA LYS A 135 12.68 -11.56 10.16
C LYS A 135 12.63 -12.64 11.23
N ALA A 136 11.47 -13.24 11.47
CA ALA A 136 11.36 -14.36 12.40
C ALA A 136 12.18 -15.57 11.91
N HIS A 137 12.27 -15.78 10.59
CA HIS A 137 13.11 -16.82 10.02
C HIS A 137 14.60 -16.56 10.24
N GLU A 138 15.07 -15.34 9.98
CA GLU A 138 16.47 -14.95 10.19
C GLU A 138 16.90 -15.05 11.67
N GLN A 139 16.04 -14.65 12.61
CA GLN A 139 16.33 -14.78 14.05
C GLN A 139 16.42 -16.23 14.51
N LEU A 140 15.62 -17.13 13.92
CA LEU A 140 15.72 -18.57 14.17
C LEU A 140 17.02 -19.14 13.59
N GLU A 141 17.48 -18.65 12.44
CA GLU A 141 18.76 -19.08 11.86
C GLU A 141 19.95 -18.58 12.68
N GLN A 142 19.96 -17.32 13.14
CA GLN A 142 21.01 -16.82 14.04
C GLN A 142 21.03 -17.57 15.38
N SER A 143 19.87 -17.88 15.95
CA SER A 143 19.76 -18.69 17.18
C SER A 143 20.16 -20.15 16.96
N ARG A 144 20.02 -20.68 15.74
CA ARG A 144 20.49 -22.02 15.34
C ARG A 144 21.99 -22.10 15.09
N VAL A 145 22.61 -21.01 14.64
CA VAL A 145 24.08 -20.91 14.47
C VAL A 145 24.76 -20.69 15.81
N ALA A 146 24.13 -19.90 16.71
CA ALA A 146 24.65 -19.62 18.05
C ALA A 146 24.47 -20.80 19.02
N ASN A 147 23.42 -21.62 18.83
CA ASN A 147 23.13 -22.79 19.65
C ASN A 147 23.16 -24.02 18.73
N ASP A 148 24.31 -24.71 18.68
CA ASP A 148 24.59 -25.82 17.77
C ASP A 148 23.69 -27.03 18.09
N TYR A 149 22.46 -27.06 17.56
CA TYR A 149 21.50 -28.12 17.80
C TYR A 149 21.84 -29.37 16.94
N PRO A 150 22.36 -30.46 17.54
CA PRO A 150 22.96 -31.57 16.80
C PRO A 150 21.95 -32.37 15.95
N VAL A 151 20.67 -32.36 16.34
CA VAL A 151 19.62 -33.15 15.66
C VAL A 151 19.21 -32.52 14.32
N ILE A 152 19.15 -31.19 14.25
CA ILE A 152 18.72 -30.45 13.06
C ILE A 152 19.86 -30.43 12.02
N ASN A 153 21.11 -30.25 12.47
CA ASN A 153 22.30 -30.28 11.61
C ASN A 153 22.42 -31.60 10.82
N LYS A 154 22.10 -32.74 11.46
CA LYS A 154 22.09 -34.07 10.83
C LYS A 154 21.09 -34.18 9.67
N TYR A 155 19.94 -33.52 9.76
CA TYR A 155 18.90 -33.56 8.73
C TYR A 155 19.26 -32.68 7.51
N TYR A 156 19.85 -31.50 7.77
CA TYR A 156 20.32 -30.60 6.72
C TYR A 156 21.53 -31.14 5.97
N GLN A 157 22.53 -31.70 6.68
CA GLN A 157 23.67 -32.34 6.01
C GLN A 157 23.25 -33.52 5.14
N LYS A 158 22.21 -34.26 5.54
CA LYS A 158 21.66 -35.35 4.73
C LYS A 158 21.01 -34.80 3.45
N ARG A 159 20.24 -33.70 3.55
CA ARG A 159 19.60 -33.06 2.40
C ARG A 159 20.61 -32.38 1.47
N LEU A 160 21.63 -31.72 2.01
CA LEU A 160 22.71 -31.09 1.23
C LEU A 160 23.51 -32.13 0.43
N ARG A 161 23.81 -33.28 1.05
CA ARG A 161 24.47 -34.40 0.35
C ARG A 161 23.64 -34.94 -0.82
N VAL A 162 22.32 -35.01 -0.66
CA VAL A 162 21.42 -35.47 -1.73
C VAL A 162 21.41 -34.46 -2.89
N LEU A 163 21.40 -33.15 -2.60
CA LEU A 163 21.41 -32.10 -3.62
C LEU A 163 22.75 -32.01 -4.36
N LEU A 164 23.87 -32.13 -3.64
CA LEU A 164 25.21 -32.20 -4.26
C LEU A 164 25.36 -33.42 -5.17
N LYS A 165 24.78 -34.56 -4.80
CA LYS A 165 24.78 -35.78 -5.61
C LYS A 165 23.87 -35.70 -6.84
N MET A 166 22.92 -34.76 -6.90
CA MET A 166 22.10 -34.49 -8.09
C MET A 166 22.74 -33.49 -9.05
N MET A 167 23.71 -32.69 -8.59
CA MET A 167 24.42 -31.70 -9.41
C MET A 167 25.80 -32.18 -9.90
N SER A 168 26.20 -33.38 -9.50
CA SER A 168 27.36 -34.13 -10.01
C SER A 168 26.90 -35.22 -10.97
#